data_AF-A0A7V3N5P4-F1
#
_entry.id   AF-A0A7V3N5P4-F1
#
_cell.length_a   1.000
_cell.length_b   1.000
_cell.length_c   1.000
_cell.angle_alpha   90.00
_cell.angle_beta   90.00
_cell.angle_gamma   90.00
#
_symmetry.space_group_name_H-M   'P 1'
#
loop_
_entity.id
_entity.type
_entity.pdbx_description
1 polymer ?
#
loop_
_entity_poly.entity_id
_entity_poly.type
_entity_poly.pdbx_seq_one_letter_code
_entity_poly.pdbx_strand_id
1 'polypeptide(L)'
;MFSKRLERLERPRQSVSEGGGWNGWNSKTFGFTLIEILVASFIFVVAVLATFSAFYSTTSFQAKTKVVRETTQEARNVVETLTREIRLADGVELSGIPKSVEDILGGCVPPSVEPPKQCPGIAITKDNQKKYYYLDKTNHKILLREESNGQLSGQSSDVTSDNVDVEYFQVSQDSNGWTIILTIKEKQVAKMAEKGVITLKTTVYRRGYQ
;
A
#
# COMPACT_ATOMS: atom_id res chain seq x y z
N MET A 1 -9.51 -1.30 30.79
CA MET A 1 -8.04 -1.16 30.95
C MET A 1 -7.48 -0.70 29.61
N PHE A 2 -7.26 0.57 29.34
CA PHE A 2 -6.18 1.41 29.86
C PHE A 2 -6.66 2.88 29.92
N SER A 3 -6.81 3.38 31.15
CA SER A 3 -6.96 4.79 31.46
C SER A 3 -5.57 5.42 31.39
N LYS A 4 -5.25 6.12 30.30
CA LYS A 4 -4.08 7.02 30.26
C LYS A 4 -4.52 8.41 30.70
N ARG A 5 -4.46 8.55 32.02
CA ARG A 5 -4.39 9.78 32.81
C ARG A 5 -3.31 10.69 32.20
N LEU A 6 -3.73 11.69 31.43
CA LEU A 6 -2.85 12.79 31.01
C LEU A 6 -2.74 13.75 32.18
N GLU A 7 -1.61 13.67 32.88
CA GLU A 7 -1.17 14.66 33.86
C GLU A 7 -1.10 16.02 33.20
N ARG A 8 -1.98 16.90 33.67
CA ARG A 8 -2.05 18.30 33.34
C ARG A 8 -0.83 18.96 34.00
N LEU A 9 0.26 19.10 33.26
CA LEU A 9 1.42 19.90 33.66
C LEU A 9 1.00 21.37 33.75
N GLU A 10 0.55 21.77 34.94
CA GLU A 10 0.45 23.16 35.35
C GLU A 10 1.86 23.75 35.34
N ARG A 11 2.16 24.53 34.30
CA ARG A 11 3.35 25.37 34.31
C ARG A 11 3.12 26.53 35.29
N PRO A 12 4.07 26.81 36.19
CA PRO A 12 3.98 27.98 37.05
C PRO A 12 3.93 29.24 36.19
N ARG A 13 2.94 30.11 36.45
CA ARG A 13 2.92 31.48 35.94
C ARG A 13 4.17 32.19 36.45
N GLN A 14 5.15 32.38 35.57
CA GLN A 14 6.22 33.33 35.81
C GLN A 14 5.60 34.73 35.79
N SER A 15 5.64 35.40 36.94
CA SER A 15 5.36 36.83 37.05
C SER A 15 6.37 37.59 36.20
N VAL A 16 5.91 38.09 35.05
CA VAL A 16 6.67 39.00 34.19
C VAL A 16 6.90 40.27 35.00
N SER A 17 8.17 40.51 35.36
CA SER A 17 8.61 41.76 35.95
C SER A 17 8.50 42.86 34.90
N GLU A 18 7.47 43.68 34.99
CA GLU A 18 7.44 45.01 34.38
C GLU A 18 8.54 45.84 35.06
N GLY A 19 9.67 46.04 34.37
CA GLY A 19 10.78 46.79 34.94
C GLY A 19 11.99 46.87 34.03
N GLY A 20 12.02 47.87 33.16
CA GLY A 20 13.19 48.19 32.35
C GLY A 20 12.86 49.21 31.27
N GLY A 21 12.77 50.48 31.66
CA GLY A 21 12.49 51.60 30.75
C GLY A 21 13.49 51.66 29.60
N TRP A 22 12.98 51.49 28.38
CA TRP A 22 13.69 51.79 27.14
C TRP A 22 13.59 53.29 26.84
N ASN A 23 14.17 54.11 27.70
CA ASN A 23 14.28 55.54 27.47
C ASN A 23 15.53 55.81 26.64
N GLY A 24 15.35 56.07 25.35
CA GLY A 24 16.35 56.81 24.57
C GLY A 24 17.08 56.03 23.49
N TRP A 25 16.36 55.44 22.55
CA TRP A 25 16.88 55.36 21.19
C TRP A 25 16.32 56.55 20.44
N ASN A 26 17.09 57.64 20.36
CA ASN A 26 16.92 58.63 19.30
C ASN A 26 17.16 57.91 17.97
N SER A 27 16.14 57.20 17.48
CA SER A 27 16.18 56.55 16.17
C SER A 27 16.20 57.66 15.15
N LYS A 28 17.39 58.03 14.69
CA LYS A 28 17.54 58.77 13.43
C LYS A 28 16.90 57.89 12.36
N THR A 29 15.68 58.21 11.98
CA THR A 29 14.96 57.58 10.87
C THR A 29 15.66 58.01 9.58
N PHE A 30 16.72 57.30 9.22
CA PHE A 30 17.25 57.35 7.87
C PHE A 30 16.25 56.63 6.97
N GLY A 31 15.59 57.39 6.09
CA GLY A 31 14.68 56.83 5.10
C GLY A 31 15.45 55.94 4.13
N PHE A 32 14.81 54.86 3.68
CA PHE A 32 15.37 54.02 2.63
C PHE A 32 15.39 54.79 1.30
N THR A 33 16.48 54.66 0.58
CA THR A 33 16.56 55.16 -0.79
C THR A 33 15.70 54.28 -1.71
N LEU A 34 15.21 54.87 -2.80
CA LEU A 34 14.38 54.14 -3.78
C LEU A 34 15.12 52.90 -4.34
N ILE A 35 16.44 53.02 -4.54
CA ILE A 35 17.26 51.92 -5.06
C ILE A 35 17.39 50.76 -4.05
N GLU A 36 17.48 51.04 -2.75
CA GLU A 36 17.54 49.99 -1.72
C GLU A 36 16.24 49.19 -1.66
N ILE A 37 15.08 49.86 -1.78
CA ILE A 37 13.77 49.19 -1.82
C ILE A 37 13.68 48.30 -3.07
N LEU A 38 14.18 48.78 -4.22
CA LEU A 38 14.18 48.02 -5.46
C LEU A 38 15.05 46.75 -5.34
N VAL A 39 16.28 46.88 -4.82
CA VAL A 39 17.18 45.73 -4.62
C VAL A 39 16.61 44.76 -3.58
N ALA A 40 16.05 45.26 -2.48
CA ALA A 40 15.42 44.42 -1.46
C ALA A 40 14.22 43.64 -2.01
N SER A 41 13.38 44.26 -2.84
CA SER A 41 12.23 43.59 -3.45
C SER A 41 12.66 42.48 -4.41
N PHE A 42 13.73 42.68 -5.17
CA PHE A 42 14.27 41.66 -6.08
C PHE A 42 14.80 40.44 -5.31
N ILE A 43 15.61 40.66 -4.27
CA ILE A 43 16.14 39.57 -3.43
C ILE A 43 15.00 38.83 -2.74
N PHE A 44 13.98 39.55 -2.27
CA PHE A 44 12.81 38.95 -1.64
C PHE A 44 12.05 38.01 -2.60
N VAL A 45 11.82 38.43 -3.85
CA VAL A 45 11.17 37.58 -4.85
C VAL A 45 11.97 36.30 -5.12
N VAL A 46 13.30 36.41 -5.25
CA VAL A 46 14.16 35.23 -5.45
C VAL A 46 14.08 34.28 -4.25
N ALA A 47 14.10 34.80 -3.02
CA ALA A 47 13.98 34.00 -1.81
C ALA A 47 12.61 33.28 -1.75
N VAL A 48 11.52 33.99 -2.05
CA VAL A 48 10.17 33.41 -2.09
C VAL A 48 10.06 32.31 -3.14
N LEU A 49 10.60 32.52 -4.35
CA LEU A 49 10.64 31.50 -5.39
C LEU A 49 11.40 30.24 -4.96
N ALA A 50 12.55 30.40 -4.29
CA ALA A 50 13.32 29.28 -3.76
C ALA A 50 12.50 28.49 -2.72
N THR A 51 11.77 29.17 -1.82
CA THR A 51 10.91 28.49 -0.84
C THR A 51 9.74 27.76 -1.49
N PHE A 52 9.11 28.33 -2.51
CA PHE A 52 8.04 27.65 -3.26
C PHE A 52 8.54 26.41 -4.00
N SER A 53 9.74 26.46 -4.57
CA SER A 53 10.37 25.30 -5.21
C SER A 53 10.56 24.13 -4.23
N ALA A 54 11.09 24.42 -3.04
CA ALA A 54 11.25 23.42 -1.98
C ALA A 54 9.91 22.85 -1.50
N PHE A 55 8.88 23.71 -1.38
CA PHE A 55 7.54 23.29 -0.98
C PHE A 55 6.86 22.38 -2.02
N TYR A 56 6.98 22.73 -3.31
CA TYR A 56 6.45 21.92 -4.41
C TYR A 56 7.07 20.52 -4.43
N SER A 57 8.40 20.44 -4.27
CA SER A 57 9.11 19.17 -4.17
C SER A 57 8.58 18.30 -3.02
N THR A 58 8.46 18.87 -1.83
CA THR A 58 8.00 18.17 -0.62
C THR A 58 6.58 17.61 -0.76
N THR A 59 5.67 18.37 -1.38
CA THR A 59 4.27 17.95 -1.56
C THR A 59 4.16 16.72 -2.46
N SER A 60 4.99 16.64 -3.51
CA SER A 60 5.02 15.47 -4.40
C SER A 60 5.49 14.20 -3.69
N PHE A 61 6.46 14.31 -2.76
CA PHE A 61 6.95 13.17 -1.98
C PHE A 61 5.91 12.62 -1.01
N GLN A 62 5.10 13.49 -0.39
CA GLN A 62 4.04 13.06 0.52
C GLN A 62 2.95 12.26 -0.20
N ALA A 63 2.56 12.71 -1.40
CA ALA A 63 1.60 11.98 -2.23
C ALA A 63 2.14 10.59 -2.58
N LYS A 64 3.39 10.49 -3.07
CA LYS A 64 4.02 9.18 -3.38
C LYS A 64 4.09 8.26 -2.17
N THR A 65 4.51 8.80 -1.01
CA THR A 65 4.63 8.02 0.23
C THR A 65 3.27 7.49 0.71
N LYS A 66 2.21 8.28 0.56
CA LYS A 66 0.86 7.86 0.90
C LYS A 66 0.42 6.66 0.05
N VAL A 67 0.58 6.73 -1.27
CA VAL A 67 0.09 5.63 -2.12
C VAL A 67 0.93 4.36 -1.92
N VAL A 68 2.25 4.45 -1.82
CA VAL A 68 3.10 3.29 -1.50
C VAL A 68 2.69 2.64 -0.18
N ARG A 69 2.34 3.44 0.84
CA ARG A 69 1.86 2.92 2.12
C ARG A 69 0.52 2.19 1.97
N GLU A 70 -0.42 2.76 1.23
CA GLU A 70 -1.74 2.15 0.96
C GLU A 70 -1.60 0.84 0.18
N THR A 71 -0.82 0.83 -0.90
CA THR A 71 -0.53 -0.39 -1.69
C THR A 71 0.17 -1.46 -0.86
N THR A 72 1.14 -1.09 -0.02
CA THR A 72 1.81 -2.04 0.88
C THR A 72 0.83 -2.64 1.89
N GLN A 73 -0.07 -1.82 2.44
CA GLN A 73 -1.07 -2.27 3.41
C GLN A 73 -2.06 -3.24 2.76
N GLU A 74 -2.49 -2.95 1.54
CA GLU A 74 -3.38 -3.82 0.77
C GLU A 74 -2.69 -5.16 0.43
N ALA A 75 -1.45 -5.09 -0.05
CA ALA A 75 -0.64 -6.27 -0.36
C ALA A 75 -0.51 -7.19 0.87
N ARG A 76 -0.26 -6.60 2.05
CA ARG A 76 -0.22 -7.34 3.32
C ARG A 76 -1.57 -7.93 3.68
N ASN A 77 -2.66 -7.17 3.53
CA ASN A 77 -4.01 -7.65 3.83
C ASN A 77 -4.40 -8.87 2.98
N VAL A 78 -4.08 -8.85 1.68
CA VAL A 78 -4.31 -9.99 0.78
C VAL A 78 -3.51 -11.22 1.22
N VAL A 79 -2.21 -11.03 1.49
CA VAL A 79 -1.34 -12.12 1.95
C VAL A 79 -1.79 -12.66 3.32
N GLU A 80 -2.16 -11.80 4.26
CA GLU A 80 -2.70 -12.21 5.57
C GLU A 80 -4.00 -12.99 5.42
N THR A 81 -4.90 -12.54 4.55
CA THR A 81 -6.15 -13.25 4.27
C THR A 81 -5.88 -14.63 3.68
N LEU A 82 -5.05 -14.73 2.64
CA LEU A 82 -4.69 -16.01 2.04
C LEU A 82 -3.99 -16.94 3.03
N THR A 83 -3.03 -16.43 3.79
CA THR A 83 -2.30 -17.24 4.78
C THR A 83 -3.22 -17.74 5.90
N ARG A 84 -4.21 -16.92 6.30
CA ARG A 84 -5.24 -17.33 7.26
C ARG A 84 -6.15 -18.41 6.69
N GLU A 85 -6.65 -18.24 5.46
CA GLU A 85 -7.49 -19.25 4.80
C GLU A 85 -6.73 -20.58 4.66
N ILE A 86 -5.46 -20.57 4.22
CA ILE A 86 -4.61 -21.77 4.14
C ILE A 86 -4.46 -22.47 5.50
N ARG A 87 -4.29 -21.70 6.58
CA ARG A 87 -4.14 -22.27 7.93
C ARG A 87 -5.41 -22.90 8.47
N LEU A 88 -6.57 -22.37 8.07
CA LEU A 88 -7.89 -22.85 8.50
C LEU A 88 -8.51 -23.85 7.51
N ALA A 89 -7.80 -24.20 6.45
CA ALA A 89 -8.28 -25.09 5.40
C ALA A 89 -8.19 -26.56 5.80
N ASP A 90 -9.20 -27.31 5.40
CA ASP A 90 -9.20 -28.78 5.47
C ASP A 90 -8.26 -29.35 4.40
N GLY A 91 -8.29 -28.74 3.21
CA GLY A 91 -7.46 -29.11 2.07
C GLY A 91 -6.98 -27.89 1.29
N VAL A 92 -5.78 -27.99 0.71
CA VAL A 92 -5.22 -26.97 -0.18
C VAL A 92 -4.67 -27.67 -1.40
N GLU A 93 -5.07 -27.20 -2.58
CA GLU A 93 -4.67 -27.73 -3.87
C GLU A 93 -4.13 -26.60 -4.74
N LEU A 94 -3.06 -26.87 -5.50
CA LEU A 94 -2.64 -25.95 -6.56
C LEU A 94 -3.68 -26.00 -7.67
N SER A 95 -4.23 -24.86 -8.05
CA SER A 95 -5.12 -24.75 -9.20
C SER A 95 -4.29 -24.39 -10.43
N GLY A 96 -4.57 -25.02 -11.57
CA GLY A 96 -3.92 -24.71 -12.84
C GLY A 96 -2.42 -24.87 -12.80
N ILE A 97 -1.94 -26.11 -12.66
CA ILE A 97 -0.51 -26.41 -12.85
C ILE A 97 -0.12 -25.85 -14.24
N PRO A 98 0.77 -24.84 -14.29
CA PRO A 98 1.16 -24.23 -15.55
C PRO A 98 1.82 -25.31 -16.40
N LYS A 99 1.30 -25.54 -17.60
CA LYS A 99 1.83 -26.58 -18.51
C LYS A 99 3.08 -26.07 -19.23
N SER A 100 3.26 -24.75 -19.31
CA SER A 100 4.47 -24.11 -19.82
C SER A 100 4.94 -22.94 -18.95
N VAL A 101 6.17 -22.49 -19.18
CA VAL A 101 6.73 -21.29 -18.53
C VAL A 101 5.98 -20.02 -18.97
N GLU A 102 5.42 -20.02 -20.19
CA GLU A 102 4.55 -18.93 -20.59
C GLU A 102 3.30 -18.84 -19.73
N ASP A 103 2.71 -19.95 -19.25
CA ASP A 103 1.54 -19.94 -18.36
C ASP A 103 1.84 -19.32 -16.98
N ILE A 104 3.07 -19.50 -16.49
CA ILE A 104 3.55 -18.92 -15.21
C ILE A 104 3.54 -17.39 -15.28
N LEU A 105 3.99 -16.85 -16.41
CA LEU A 105 3.97 -15.42 -16.70
C LEU A 105 2.66 -15.01 -17.38
N GLY A 106 1.79 -15.98 -17.69
CA GLY A 106 0.77 -16.01 -18.74
C GLY A 106 -0.64 -15.79 -18.26
N GLY A 107 -0.88 -16.02 -16.96
CA GLY A 107 -2.16 -15.80 -16.28
C GLY A 107 -3.33 -16.37 -17.08
N CYS A 108 -4.56 -16.11 -16.67
CA CYS A 108 -5.68 -16.72 -17.35
C CYS A 108 -6.85 -15.75 -17.49
N VAL A 109 -7.62 -15.98 -18.55
CA VAL A 109 -9.00 -15.51 -18.63
C VAL A 109 -9.86 -16.71 -18.25
N PRO A 110 -10.54 -16.71 -17.09
CA PRO A 110 -11.34 -17.85 -16.69
C PRO A 110 -12.52 -18.02 -17.68
N PRO A 111 -12.79 -19.24 -18.16
CA PRO A 111 -14.02 -19.51 -18.89
C PRO A 111 -15.24 -19.25 -18.00
N SER A 112 -16.30 -18.65 -18.57
CA SER A 112 -17.51 -18.26 -17.85
C SER A 112 -18.20 -19.43 -17.13
N VAL A 113 -18.07 -20.65 -17.66
CA VAL A 113 -18.88 -21.83 -17.27
C VAL A 113 -18.08 -22.93 -16.54
N GLU A 114 -16.75 -22.95 -16.66
CA GLU A 114 -15.91 -24.02 -16.11
C GLU A 114 -15.12 -23.56 -14.87
N PRO A 115 -14.75 -24.49 -13.97
CA PRO A 115 -13.89 -24.15 -12.84
C PRO A 115 -12.58 -23.60 -13.38
N PRO A 116 -11.94 -22.62 -12.69
CA PRO A 116 -10.66 -22.05 -13.08
C PRO A 116 -9.50 -23.04 -12.86
N LYS A 117 -9.69 -24.33 -13.16
CA LYS A 117 -8.68 -25.40 -13.13
C LYS A 117 -7.53 -25.14 -14.10
N GLN A 118 -7.69 -24.23 -15.05
CA GLN A 118 -6.64 -23.84 -16.02
C GLN A 118 -5.85 -22.60 -15.56
N CYS A 119 -6.33 -21.90 -14.54
CA CYS A 119 -5.70 -20.70 -14.03
C CYS A 119 -4.68 -21.04 -12.96
N PRO A 120 -3.41 -20.60 -13.09
CA PRO A 120 -2.45 -20.74 -12.02
C PRO A 120 -2.95 -19.98 -10.79
N GLY A 121 -3.05 -20.69 -9.68
CA GLY A 121 -3.62 -20.17 -8.45
C GLY A 121 -3.66 -21.21 -7.35
N ILE A 122 -4.54 -20.99 -6.39
CA ILE A 122 -4.73 -21.88 -5.24
C ILE A 122 -6.21 -22.14 -5.03
N ALA A 123 -6.55 -23.40 -4.80
CA ALA A 123 -7.86 -23.81 -4.35
C ALA A 123 -7.78 -24.22 -2.88
N ILE A 124 -8.62 -23.60 -2.06
CA ILE A 124 -8.68 -23.83 -0.62
C ILE A 124 -10.02 -24.44 -0.29
N THR A 125 -10.02 -25.62 0.32
CA THR A 125 -11.23 -26.33 0.73
C THR A 125 -11.43 -26.17 2.23
N LYS A 126 -12.62 -25.73 2.62
CA LYS A 126 -13.04 -25.60 4.02
C LYS A 126 -14.54 -25.88 4.13
N ASP A 127 -14.95 -26.75 5.05
CA ASP A 127 -16.38 -27.03 5.32
C ASP A 127 -17.17 -27.46 4.05
N ASN A 128 -16.57 -28.29 3.18
CA ASN A 128 -17.10 -28.67 1.85
C ASN A 128 -17.32 -27.52 0.86
N GLN A 129 -16.82 -26.31 1.15
CA GLN A 129 -16.76 -25.21 0.21
C GLN A 129 -15.33 -25.07 -0.33
N LYS A 130 -15.21 -24.90 -1.64
CA LYS A 130 -13.91 -24.74 -2.30
C LYS A 130 -13.79 -23.33 -2.85
N LYS A 131 -12.76 -22.61 -2.41
CA LYS A 131 -12.45 -21.23 -2.80
C LYS A 131 -11.25 -21.21 -3.73
N TYR A 132 -11.42 -20.67 -4.92
CA TYR A 132 -10.38 -20.53 -5.93
C TYR A 132 -9.88 -19.10 -5.95
N TYR A 133 -8.59 -18.92 -5.66
CA TYR A 133 -7.89 -17.65 -5.81
C TYR A 133 -6.97 -17.73 -7.02
N TYR A 134 -7.14 -16.81 -7.96
CA TYR A 134 -6.35 -16.77 -9.19
C TYR A 134 -6.15 -15.34 -9.67
N LEU A 135 -5.13 -15.13 -10.51
CA LEU A 135 -4.84 -13.85 -11.13
C LEU A 135 -5.63 -13.67 -12.42
N ASP A 136 -6.53 -12.70 -12.44
CA ASP A 136 -7.08 -12.16 -13.68
C ASP A 136 -6.11 -11.14 -14.27
N LYS A 137 -5.56 -11.47 -15.42
CA LYS A 137 -4.64 -10.60 -16.13
C LYS A 137 -5.26 -9.44 -16.86
N THR A 138 -6.52 -9.57 -17.26
CA THR A 138 -7.19 -8.50 -18.00
C THR A 138 -7.34 -7.29 -17.08
N ASN A 139 -7.72 -7.57 -15.84
CA ASN A 139 -7.93 -6.56 -14.81
C ASN A 139 -6.74 -6.39 -13.87
N HIS A 140 -5.70 -7.22 -13.98
CA HIS A 140 -4.56 -7.29 -13.06
C HIS A 140 -5.00 -7.41 -11.60
N LYS A 141 -5.93 -8.32 -11.29
CA LYS A 141 -6.48 -8.49 -9.94
C LYS A 141 -6.47 -9.95 -9.50
N ILE A 142 -6.42 -10.16 -8.19
CA ILE A 142 -6.72 -11.48 -7.64
C ILE A 142 -8.23 -11.57 -7.51
N LEU A 143 -8.80 -12.59 -8.14
CA LEU A 143 -10.21 -12.93 -8.04
C LEU A 143 -10.40 -14.13 -7.12
N LEU A 144 -11.51 -14.12 -6.39
CA LEU A 144 -12.02 -15.22 -5.61
C LEU A 144 -13.29 -15.75 -6.27
N ARG A 145 -13.31 -17.04 -6.56
CA ARG A 145 -14.51 -17.77 -6.99
C ARG A 145 -14.79 -18.91 -6.03
N GLU A 146 -16.04 -19.07 -5.62
CA GLU A 146 -16.44 -20.12 -4.68
C GLU A 146 -17.17 -21.25 -5.40
N GLU A 147 -17.03 -22.47 -4.90
CA GLU A 147 -17.74 -23.66 -5.34
C GLU A 147 -18.36 -24.32 -4.11
N SER A 148 -19.66 -24.59 -4.20
CA SER A 148 -20.43 -25.25 -3.15
C SER A 148 -21.14 -26.45 -3.75
N ASN A 149 -20.99 -27.64 -3.16
CA ASN A 149 -21.59 -28.88 -3.63
C ASN A 149 -21.28 -29.21 -5.11
N GLY A 150 -20.07 -28.89 -5.58
CA GLY A 150 -19.66 -29.13 -6.97
C GLY A 150 -20.18 -28.10 -7.98
N GLN A 151 -20.92 -27.08 -7.54
CA GLN A 151 -21.40 -26.01 -8.40
C GLN A 151 -20.63 -24.72 -8.13
N LEU A 152 -20.01 -24.16 -9.18
CA LEU A 152 -19.30 -22.90 -9.11
C LEU A 152 -20.26 -21.73 -9.03
N SER A 153 -19.93 -20.76 -8.19
CA SER A 153 -20.54 -19.44 -8.23
C SER A 153 -20.32 -18.81 -9.60
N GLY A 154 -21.39 -18.27 -10.18
CA GLY A 154 -21.33 -17.50 -11.43
C GLY A 154 -20.58 -16.18 -11.28
N GLN A 155 -20.39 -15.69 -10.05
CA GLN A 155 -19.73 -14.42 -9.77
C GLN A 155 -18.37 -14.63 -9.13
N SER A 156 -17.38 -13.90 -9.65
CA SER A 156 -16.07 -13.76 -9.02
C SER A 156 -16.07 -12.46 -8.21
N SER A 157 -15.41 -12.46 -7.06
CA SER A 157 -15.23 -11.29 -6.21
C SER A 157 -13.78 -10.82 -6.25
N ASP A 158 -13.58 -9.51 -6.29
CA ASP A 158 -12.25 -8.93 -6.25
C ASP A 158 -11.66 -9.07 -4.84
N VAL A 159 -10.49 -9.68 -4.74
CA VAL A 159 -9.73 -9.78 -3.48
C VAL A 159 -8.83 -8.57 -3.31
N THR A 160 -8.43 -7.94 -4.41
CA THR A 160 -7.58 -6.75 -4.47
C THR A 160 -8.39 -5.54 -4.90
N SER A 161 -8.19 -4.39 -4.23
CA SER A 161 -8.81 -3.12 -4.60
C SER A 161 -8.45 -2.62 -6.01
N ASP A 162 -9.25 -1.68 -6.53
CA ASP A 162 -9.07 -1.03 -7.84
C ASP A 162 -7.76 -0.23 -8.00
N ASN A 163 -7.10 0.10 -6.89
CA ASN A 163 -5.90 0.93 -6.88
C ASN A 163 -4.61 0.14 -7.06
N VAL A 164 -4.72 -1.18 -7.15
CA VAL A 164 -3.63 -2.14 -7.11
C VAL A 164 -3.69 -3.03 -8.35
N ASP A 165 -2.61 -3.05 -9.12
CA ASP A 165 -2.46 -3.97 -10.25
C ASP A 165 -1.51 -5.11 -9.81
N VAL A 166 -2.02 -6.32 -9.74
CA VAL A 166 -1.22 -7.53 -9.48
C VAL A 166 -0.55 -7.96 -10.78
N GLU A 167 0.78 -7.96 -10.76
CA GLU A 167 1.59 -8.40 -11.89
C GLU A 167 1.85 -9.91 -11.83
N TYR A 168 2.12 -10.41 -10.63
CA TYR A 168 2.52 -11.80 -10.43
C TYR A 168 1.86 -12.37 -9.19
N PHE A 169 1.27 -13.54 -9.33
CA PHE A 169 0.73 -14.31 -8.21
C PHE A 169 1.10 -15.77 -8.44
N GLN A 170 1.91 -16.31 -7.55
CA GLN A 170 2.33 -17.70 -7.59
C GLN A 170 2.18 -18.31 -6.21
N VAL A 171 1.63 -19.52 -6.19
CA VAL A 171 1.62 -20.38 -5.01
C VAL A 171 2.42 -21.63 -5.35
N SER A 172 3.27 -22.05 -4.43
CA SER A 172 4.08 -23.26 -4.53
C SER A 172 4.02 -24.01 -3.21
N GLN A 173 4.13 -25.33 -3.28
CA GLN A 173 4.22 -26.20 -2.12
C GLN A 173 5.60 -26.83 -2.08
N ASP A 174 6.26 -26.76 -0.93
CA ASP A 174 7.50 -27.48 -0.64
C ASP A 174 7.30 -28.47 0.51
N SER A 175 8.36 -29.16 0.92
CA SER A 175 8.31 -30.12 2.04
C SER A 175 7.93 -29.48 3.37
N ASN A 176 8.08 -28.17 3.49
CA ASN A 176 7.96 -27.42 4.73
C ASN A 176 6.64 -26.65 4.81
N GLY A 177 5.99 -26.36 3.69
CA GLY A 177 4.70 -25.67 3.66
C GLY A 177 4.34 -25.07 2.30
N TRP A 178 3.53 -24.03 2.35
CA TRP A 178 3.02 -23.31 1.19
C TRP A 178 3.70 -21.95 1.08
N THR A 179 4.35 -21.68 -0.03
CA THR A 179 4.96 -20.38 -0.32
C THR A 179 4.09 -19.61 -1.30
N ILE A 180 3.68 -18.40 -0.90
CA ILE A 180 2.92 -17.45 -1.72
C ILE A 180 3.87 -16.31 -2.11
N ILE A 181 3.93 -16.02 -3.41
CA ILE A 181 4.67 -14.91 -3.99
C ILE A 181 3.65 -14.00 -4.68
N LEU A 182 3.64 -12.74 -4.28
CA LEU A 182 2.74 -11.71 -4.80
C LEU A 182 3.56 -10.49 -5.21
N THR A 183 3.52 -10.12 -6.49
CA THR A 183 4.11 -8.88 -7.00
C THR A 183 2.99 -7.93 -7.40
N ILE A 184 3.02 -6.75 -6.78
CA ILE A 184 2.06 -5.69 -7.01
C ILE A 184 2.76 -4.50 -7.64
N LYS A 185 2.13 -3.99 -8.70
CA LYS A 185 2.43 -2.71 -9.33
C LYS A 185 1.37 -1.70 -8.96
N GLU A 186 1.82 -0.49 -8.70
CA GLU A 186 0.91 0.59 -8.39
C GLU A 186 0.44 1.29 -9.67
N LYS A 187 -0.88 1.41 -9.83
CA LYS A 187 -1.52 2.01 -11.02
C LYS A 187 -1.37 3.53 -11.08
N GLN A 188 -1.33 4.19 -9.91
CA GLN A 188 -1.26 5.66 -9.82
C GLN A 188 0.19 6.17 -9.92
N VAL A 189 1.16 5.49 -9.30
CA VAL A 189 2.59 5.81 -9.44
C VAL A 189 3.14 5.57 -10.86
N ALA A 190 2.49 4.75 -11.69
CA ALA A 190 2.83 4.65 -13.12
C ALA A 190 2.74 5.99 -13.87
N LYS A 191 1.93 6.96 -13.39
CA LYS A 191 1.85 8.32 -13.94
C LYS A 191 2.99 9.24 -13.46
N MET A 192 3.77 8.83 -12.45
CA MET A 192 4.82 9.64 -11.83
C MET A 192 6.26 9.20 -12.18
N ALA A 193 6.44 8.61 -13.37
CA ALA A 193 7.71 8.26 -14.02
C ALA A 193 8.57 7.15 -13.37
N GLU A 194 8.26 6.73 -12.14
CA GLU A 194 9.03 5.69 -11.44
C GLU A 194 8.08 4.58 -11.01
N LYS A 195 8.12 3.41 -11.66
CA LYS A 195 7.23 2.29 -11.35
C LYS A 195 7.67 1.63 -10.03
N GLY A 196 6.98 1.93 -8.94
CA GLY A 196 7.12 1.18 -7.69
C GLY A 196 6.59 -0.24 -7.88
N VAL A 197 7.47 -1.24 -7.74
CA VAL A 197 7.12 -2.66 -7.74
C VAL A 197 7.36 -3.21 -6.33
N ILE A 198 6.35 -3.83 -5.74
CA ILE A 198 6.45 -4.44 -4.41
C ILE A 198 6.26 -5.95 -4.58
N THR A 199 7.28 -6.73 -4.21
CA THR A 199 7.18 -8.20 -4.16
C THR A 199 7.13 -8.65 -2.71
N LEU A 200 6.03 -9.30 -2.35
CA LEU A 200 5.85 -9.98 -1.07
C LEU A 200 6.03 -11.47 -1.26
N LYS A 201 6.85 -12.08 -0.40
CA LYS A 201 7.02 -13.53 -0.30
C LYS A 201 6.70 -13.95 1.13
N THR A 202 5.79 -14.91 1.28
CA THR A 202 5.47 -15.50 2.58
C THR A 202 5.46 -17.02 2.48
N THR A 203 5.81 -17.68 3.58
CA THR A 203 5.76 -19.14 3.70
C THR A 203 4.88 -19.51 4.88
N VAL A 204 3.89 -20.36 4.61
CA VAL A 204 2.89 -20.82 5.57
C VAL A 204 3.14 -22.28 5.88
N TYR A 205 3.49 -22.55 7.14
CA TYR A 205 3.66 -23.90 7.67
C TYR A 205 2.31 -24.42 8.17
N ARG A 206 1.95 -25.66 7.80
CA ARG A 206 0.78 -26.33 8.36
C ARG A 206 1.12 -26.71 9.80
N ARG A 207 0.37 -26.19 10.79
CA ARG A 207 0.50 -26.71 12.16
C ARG A 207 -0.15 -28.09 12.18
N GLY A 208 0.66 -29.13 12.22
CA GLY A 208 0.20 -30.45 12.61
C GLY A 208 -0.15 -30.41 14.09
N TYR A 209 -1.42 -30.22 14.42
CA TYR A 209 -1.92 -30.68 15.71
C TYR A 209 -2.01 -32.21 15.58
N GLN A 210 -0.96 -32.90 16.02
CA GLN A 210 -1.02 -34.33 16.30
C GLN A 210 -1.86 -34.56 17.56
#